data_AF-A0A832ET20-F1
#
_entry.id   AF-A0A832ET20-F1
#
_cell.length_a   1.000
_cell.length_b   1.000
_cell.length_c   1.000
_cell.angle_alpha   90.00
_cell.angle_beta   90.00
_cell.angle_gamma   90.00
#
_symmetry.space_group_name_H-M   'P 1'
#
loop_
_entity.id
_entity.type
_entity.pdbx_description
1 polymer ?
#
loop_
_entity_poly.entity_id
_entity_poly.type
_entity_poly.pdbx_seq_one_letter_code
_entity_poly.pdbx_strand_id
1 'polypeptide(L)'
;AARAAAQEDPRFPPVTAAEVPGLRVNISVLDPPVELSDVMRFDPRRDGIIVERGRQRGLLLPQVARERGWDAGQTLAAACQKAGLPPTAWREAGTRLQVFAAREFGEPE
;
A
#
# COMPACT_ATOMS: atom_id res chain seq x y z
N ALA A 1 -4.23 12.92 6.99
CA ALA A 1 -4.14 12.20 5.70
C ALA A 1 -4.50 13.10 4.53
N ALA A 2 -5.74 13.61 4.42
CA ALA A 2 -6.17 14.44 3.28
C ALA A 2 -5.27 15.66 2.99
N ARG A 3 -4.97 16.49 4.00
CA ARG A 3 -4.04 17.63 3.85
C ARG A 3 -2.66 17.21 3.31
N ALA A 4 -2.09 16.15 3.87
CA ALA A 4 -0.78 15.64 3.45
C ALA A 4 -0.81 15.12 2.01
N ALA A 5 -1.88 14.41 1.60
CA ALA A 5 -2.05 13.97 0.22
C ALA A 5 -2.14 15.16 -0.77
N ALA A 6 -2.79 16.25 -0.38
CA ALA A 6 -2.98 17.42 -1.23
C ALA A 6 -1.79 18.40 -1.23
N GLN A 7 -0.96 18.44 -0.18
CA GLN A 7 0.03 19.50 0.02
C GLN A 7 1.46 18.99 0.27
N GLU A 8 1.64 17.70 0.58
CA GLU A 8 2.90 17.15 1.08
C GLU A 8 3.39 15.92 0.28
N ASP A 9 2.69 15.49 -0.78
CA ASP A 9 3.15 14.41 -1.66
C ASP A 9 4.27 14.92 -2.59
N PRO A 10 5.53 14.46 -2.44
CA PRO A 10 6.67 15.01 -3.17
C PRO A 10 6.66 14.70 -4.67
N ARG A 11 5.75 13.85 -5.14
CA ARG A 11 5.64 13.47 -6.54
C ARG A 11 4.82 14.46 -7.37
N PHE A 12 4.05 15.33 -6.70
CA PHE A 12 3.13 16.28 -7.33
C PHE A 12 3.31 17.68 -6.71
N PRO A 13 3.04 18.77 -7.46
CA PRO A 13 2.91 20.08 -6.84
C PRO A 13 1.69 20.11 -5.88
N PRO A 14 1.67 21.01 -4.87
CA PRO A 14 0.52 21.19 -4.01
C PRO A 14 -0.75 21.58 -4.79
N VAL A 15 -1.87 20.97 -4.42
CA VAL A 15 -3.20 21.25 -5.01
C VAL A 15 -3.59 22.71 -4.76
N THR A 16 -4.07 23.38 -5.82
CA THR A 16 -4.59 24.75 -5.75
C THR A 16 -6.11 24.79 -5.53
N ALA A 17 -6.63 25.92 -5.04
CA ALA A 17 -8.06 26.08 -4.81
C ALA A 17 -8.91 25.94 -6.09
N ALA A 18 -8.35 26.29 -7.26
CA ALA A 18 -9.04 26.18 -8.53
C ALA A 18 -9.20 24.72 -9.02
N GLU A 19 -8.34 23.81 -8.57
CA GLU A 19 -8.40 22.39 -8.92
C GLU A 19 -9.42 21.64 -8.07
N VAL A 20 -9.72 22.12 -6.85
CA VAL A 20 -10.60 21.44 -5.89
C VAL A 20 -11.94 20.99 -6.49
N PRO A 21 -12.67 21.81 -7.28
CA PRO A 21 -13.94 21.38 -7.86
C PRO A 21 -13.83 20.22 -8.86
N GLY A 22 -12.65 19.97 -9.42
CA GLY A 22 -12.39 18.89 -10.38
C GLY A 22 -11.74 17.64 -9.77
N LEU A 23 -11.42 17.67 -8.48
CA LEU A 23 -10.82 16.53 -7.79
C LEU A 23 -11.90 15.59 -7.28
N ARG A 24 -11.57 14.29 -7.26
CA ARG A 24 -12.36 13.26 -6.59
C ARG A 24 -11.60 12.75 -5.39
N VAL A 25 -12.28 12.63 -4.27
CA VAL A 25 -11.68 12.14 -3.02
C VAL A 25 -11.93 10.65 -2.89
N ASN A 26 -10.87 9.91 -2.58
CA ASN A 26 -10.95 8.52 -2.19
C ASN A 26 -10.26 8.32 -0.83
N ILE A 27 -10.95 7.66 0.10
CA ILE A 27 -10.54 7.42 1.47
C ILE A 27 -10.45 5.91 1.67
N SER A 28 -9.25 5.44 2.05
CA SER A 28 -9.05 4.06 2.50
C SER A 28 -8.90 4.02 4.02
N VAL A 29 -9.82 3.33 4.70
CA VAL A 29 -9.73 3.04 6.14
C VAL A 29 -9.08 1.68 6.32
N LEU A 30 -7.94 1.66 7.02
CA LEU A 30 -7.15 0.44 7.25
C LEU A 30 -7.50 -0.17 8.59
N ASP A 31 -7.74 -1.47 8.62
CA ASP A 31 -7.79 -2.22 9.87
C ASP A 31 -6.37 -2.37 10.45
N PRO A 32 -6.22 -2.58 11.77
CA PRO A 32 -4.91 -2.79 12.38
C PRO A 32 -4.14 -3.94 11.69
N PRO A 33 -2.88 -3.72 11.27
CA PRO A 33 -2.14 -4.74 10.57
C PRO A 33 -1.79 -5.92 11.50
N VAL A 34 -1.96 -7.13 10.98
CA VAL A 34 -1.67 -8.39 11.67
C VAL A 34 -0.44 -9.03 11.05
N GLU A 35 0.42 -9.61 11.88
CA GLU A 35 1.62 -10.30 11.43
C GLU A 35 1.29 -11.51 10.54
N LEU A 36 1.94 -11.58 9.38
CA LEU A 36 1.78 -12.66 8.42
C LEU A 36 2.91 -13.68 8.63
N SER A 37 2.66 -14.68 9.46
CA SER A 37 3.62 -15.75 9.74
C SER A 37 3.73 -16.78 8.61
N ASP A 38 2.71 -16.88 7.77
CA ASP A 38 2.63 -17.84 6.66
C ASP A 38 2.19 -17.12 5.38
N VAL A 39 3.11 -17.02 4.42
CA VAL A 39 2.89 -16.35 3.14
C VAL A 39 1.76 -17.00 2.33
N MET A 40 1.48 -18.29 2.54
CA MET A 40 0.38 -18.98 1.84
C MET A 40 -1.01 -18.44 2.21
N ARG A 41 -1.12 -17.69 3.32
CA ARG A 41 -2.37 -17.06 3.76
C ARG A 41 -2.62 -15.70 3.13
N PHE A 42 -1.62 -15.13 2.45
CA PHE A 42 -1.73 -13.83 1.82
C PHE A 42 -2.56 -13.90 0.54
N ASP A 43 -3.65 -13.14 0.51
CA ASP A 43 -4.46 -12.97 -0.70
C ASP A 43 -4.24 -11.56 -1.28
N PRO A 44 -3.55 -11.41 -2.42
CA PRO A 44 -3.27 -10.11 -3.02
C PRO A 44 -4.53 -9.36 -3.48
N ARG A 45 -5.67 -10.04 -3.63
CA ARG A 45 -6.94 -9.39 -4.02
C ARG A 45 -7.68 -8.76 -2.84
N ARG A 46 -7.39 -9.22 -1.62
CA ARG A 46 -8.09 -8.83 -0.40
C ARG A 46 -7.19 -8.03 0.54
N ASP A 47 -5.94 -8.46 0.68
CA ASP A 47 -5.03 -8.03 1.72
C ASP A 47 -4.08 -6.95 1.19
N GLY A 48 -3.95 -5.88 1.97
CA GLY A 48 -2.81 -4.98 1.88
C GLY A 48 -1.61 -5.60 2.58
N ILE A 49 -0.40 -5.20 2.19
CA ILE A 49 0.84 -5.75 2.73
C ILE A 49 1.76 -4.63 3.20
N ILE A 50 2.36 -4.83 4.37
CA ILE A 50 3.45 -4.03 4.93
C ILE A 50 4.69 -4.92 4.99
N VAL A 51 5.79 -4.41 4.47
CA VAL A 51 7.12 -5.03 4.55
C VAL A 51 8.03 -4.13 5.36
N GLU A 52 8.68 -4.69 6.37
CA GLU A 52 9.61 -3.97 7.23
C GLU A 52 10.91 -4.74 7.45
N ARG A 53 12.06 -4.07 7.30
CA ARG A 53 13.37 -4.60 7.69
C ARG A 53 14.25 -3.48 8.25
N GLY A 54 14.46 -3.47 9.56
CA GLY A 54 15.18 -2.39 10.23
C GLY A 54 14.48 -1.05 10.03
N ARG A 55 15.13 -0.08 9.38
CA ARG A 55 14.56 1.25 9.08
C ARG A 55 13.78 1.31 7.76
N GLN A 56 13.74 0.22 6.99
CA GLN A 56 13.15 0.19 5.65
C GLN A 56 11.67 -0.23 5.71
N ARG A 57 10.81 0.74 5.33
CA ARG A 57 9.33 0.81 5.37
C ARG A 57 8.59 0.67 4.03
N GLY A 58 7.91 -0.43 3.69
CA GLY A 58 7.06 -0.50 2.49
C GLY A 58 5.60 -0.84 2.79
N LEU A 59 4.64 -0.20 2.11
CA LEU A 59 3.21 -0.54 2.21
C LEU A 59 2.56 -0.52 0.82
N LEU A 60 1.81 -1.57 0.49
CA LEU A 60 0.93 -1.63 -0.68
C LEU A 60 -0.52 -1.87 -0.26
N LEU A 61 -1.42 -1.10 -0.86
CA LEU A 61 -2.87 -1.27 -0.68
C LEU A 61 -3.36 -2.44 -1.55
N PRO A 62 -4.43 -3.16 -1.14
CA PRO A 62 -4.97 -4.28 -1.91
C PRO A 62 -5.39 -3.89 -3.33
N GLN A 63 -5.94 -2.66 -3.49
CA GLN A 63 -6.29 -2.08 -4.79
C GLN A 63 -5.15 -2.15 -5.81
N VAL A 64 -3.92 -1.87 -5.39
CA VAL A 64 -2.78 -1.79 -6.32
C VAL A 64 -2.51 -3.14 -6.97
N ALA A 65 -2.58 -4.22 -6.19
CA ALA A 65 -2.42 -5.57 -6.71
C ALA A 65 -3.58 -5.97 -7.63
N ARG A 66 -4.82 -5.60 -7.25
CA ARG A 66 -6.02 -5.84 -8.06
C ARG A 66 -5.96 -5.15 -9.43
N GLU A 67 -5.65 -3.86 -9.46
CA GLU A 67 -5.56 -3.06 -10.70
C GLU A 67 -4.46 -3.54 -11.63
N ARG A 68 -3.34 -4.01 -11.07
CA ARG A 68 -2.21 -4.53 -11.86
C ARG A 68 -2.33 -6.02 -12.20
N GLY A 69 -3.35 -6.71 -11.69
CA GLY A 69 -3.53 -8.14 -11.87
C GLY A 69 -2.37 -8.96 -11.28
N TRP A 70 -1.74 -8.47 -10.22
CA TRP A 70 -0.58 -9.12 -9.61
C TRP A 70 -0.96 -10.33 -8.75
N ASP A 71 -0.11 -11.36 -8.79
CA ASP A 71 -0.17 -12.48 -7.86
C ASP A 71 0.50 -12.15 -6.51
N ALA A 72 0.46 -13.12 -5.58
CA ALA A 72 1.02 -12.96 -4.24
C ALA A 72 2.53 -12.64 -4.28
N GLY A 73 3.29 -13.35 -5.11
CA GLY A 73 4.74 -13.18 -5.21
C GLY A 73 5.13 -11.84 -5.84
N GLN A 74 4.43 -11.43 -6.89
CA GLN A 74 4.59 -10.13 -7.54
C GLN A 74 4.27 -8.98 -6.56
N THR A 75 3.20 -9.12 -5.79
CA THR A 75 2.80 -8.10 -4.80
C THR A 75 3.82 -7.97 -3.67
N LEU A 76 4.31 -9.10 -3.13
CA LEU A 76 5.36 -9.10 -2.12
C LEU A 76 6.68 -8.51 -2.63
N ALA A 77 7.07 -8.83 -3.86
CA ALA A 77 8.26 -8.28 -4.49
C ALA A 77 8.15 -6.75 -4.69
N ALA A 78 6.99 -6.28 -5.18
CA ALA A 78 6.71 -4.86 -5.33
C ALA A 78 6.70 -4.13 -3.97
N ALA A 79 6.17 -4.76 -2.91
CA ALA A 79 6.18 -4.20 -1.57
C ALA A 79 7.60 -4.06 -1.01
N CYS A 80 8.47 -5.05 -1.25
CA CYS A 80 9.89 -4.98 -0.90
C CYS A 80 10.59 -3.84 -1.64
N GLN A 81 10.39 -3.74 -2.95
CA GLN A 81 10.98 -2.65 -3.75
C GLN A 81 10.51 -1.28 -3.26
N LYS A 82 9.24 -1.14 -2.90
CA LYS A 82 8.69 0.09 -2.31
C LYS A 82 9.29 0.43 -0.94
N ALA A 83 9.74 -0.57 -0.19
CA ALA A 83 10.49 -0.37 1.05
C ALA A 83 11.97 0.02 0.82
N GLY A 84 12.47 -0.04 -0.43
CA GLY A 84 13.89 0.09 -0.75
C GLY A 84 14.69 -1.21 -0.63
N LEU A 85 14.00 -2.36 -0.54
CA LEU A 85 14.59 -3.68 -0.35
C LEU A 85 14.69 -4.46 -1.67
N PRO A 86 15.58 -5.47 -1.75
CA PRO A 86 15.56 -6.45 -2.83
C PRO A 86 14.19 -7.12 -2.97
N PRO A 87 13.73 -7.47 -4.20
CA PRO A 87 12.40 -8.05 -4.43
C PRO A 87 12.19 -9.42 -3.77
N THR A 88 13.25 -10.11 -3.37
CA THR A 88 13.21 -11.39 -2.66
C THR A 88 13.31 -11.25 -1.14
N ALA A 89 13.43 -10.03 -0.61
CA ALA A 89 13.68 -9.79 0.82
C ALA A 89 12.59 -10.35 1.74
N TRP A 90 11.35 -10.47 1.25
CA TRP A 90 10.23 -11.08 1.99
C TRP A 90 10.47 -12.55 2.38
N ARG A 91 11.46 -13.22 1.78
CA ARG A 91 11.86 -14.61 2.12
C ARG A 91 12.91 -14.69 3.23
N GLU A 92 13.51 -13.56 3.60
CA GLU A 92 14.58 -13.51 4.57
C GLU A 92 14.01 -13.39 5.99
N ALA A 93 14.56 -14.14 6.95
CA ALA A 93 14.07 -14.19 8.33
C ALA A 93 14.09 -12.83 9.06
N GLY A 94 14.89 -11.87 8.59
CA GLY A 94 14.94 -10.51 9.13
C GLY A 94 13.86 -9.57 8.59
N THR A 95 12.99 -10.04 7.70
CA THR A 95 11.93 -9.23 7.09
C THR A 95 10.59 -9.56 7.73
N ARG A 96 9.97 -8.55 8.34
CA ARG A 96 8.65 -8.67 8.93
C ARG A 96 7.58 -8.37 7.88
N LEU A 97 6.58 -9.23 7.81
CA LEU A 97 5.42 -9.09 6.92
C LEU A 97 4.18 -8.89 7.78
N GLN A 98 3.36 -7.91 7.43
CA GLN A 98 2.05 -7.71 8.06
C GLN A 98 0.99 -7.47 7.01
N VAL A 99 -0.18 -8.05 7.20
CA VAL A 99 -1.34 -7.86 6.32
C VAL A 99 -2.41 -7.02 7.00
N PHE A 100 -3.19 -6.29 6.21
CA PHE A 100 -4.35 -5.54 6.70
C PHE A 100 -5.46 -5.56 5.64
N ALA A 101 -6.70 -5.46 6.09
CA ALA A 101 -7.82 -5.16 5.21
C ALA A 101 -7.98 -3.64 5.08
N ALA A 102 -8.44 -3.20 3.91
CA ALA A 102 -8.79 -1.80 3.66
C ALA A 102 -10.24 -1.71 3.19
N ARG A 103 -10.97 -0.73 3.71
CA ARG A 103 -12.30 -0.35 3.21
C ARG A 103 -12.18 0.98 2.46
N GLU A 104 -12.63 0.99 1.22
CA GLU A 104 -12.57 2.15 0.32
C GLU A 104 -13.90 2.90 0.31
N PHE A 105 -13.81 4.23 0.36
CA PHE A 105 -14.94 5.15 0.22
C PHE A 105 -14.52 6.20 -0.79
N GLY A 106 -15.23 6.28 -1.92
CA GLY A 106 -14.93 7.22 -2.98
C GLY A 106 -16.19 7.90 -3.49
N GLU A 107 -16.02 9.08 -4.07
CA GLU A 107 -17.09 9.76 -4.80
C GLU A 107 -17.43 8.98 -6.08
N PRO A 108 -18.72 8.85 -6.44
CA PRO A 108 -19.17 8.12 -7.63
C PRO A 108 -18.61 8.74 -8.91
N GLU A 109 -18.45 7.90 -9.95
CA GLU A 109 -17.92 8.29 -11.26
C GLU A 109 -18.81 9.31 -12.00
#